data_AF-A0A7K0ZID7-F1
#
_entry.id   AF-A0A7K0ZID7-F1
#
_cell.length_a   1.000
_cell.length_b   1.000
_cell.length_c   1.000
_cell.angle_alpha   90.00
_cell.angle_beta   90.00
_cell.angle_gamma   90.00
#
_symmetry.space_group_name_H-M   'P 1'
#
loop_
_entity.id
_entity.type
_entity.pdbx_description
1 polymer ?
#
loop_
_entity_poly.entity_id
_entity_poly.type
_entity_poly.pdbx_seq_one_letter_code
_entity_poly.pdbx_strand_id
1 'polypeptide(L)'
;MTELADAVQSEAVPAYLPSTVLDGAAREDALSMMRRLIAHTRNKTTDQAESTFEEPVDNYLDEELFAAEIELIFKRIPLPLALSCELPAKNSYKAIEVVGVPVVMTRDSKGEVHAMLNVCRHRGALICQEGTGTSRALTCPYHAWSYGMDGKLNGVYGEHTFGEFDKSSRGLITLPVVEKAGLIFVCLTPGLEIDIDSWLGDFTPVLESLKLDECHLFSSRMMPGPNWKVAIEGYLEGYHFASLHKDTVFKTNLSNTAIFDGFGPHERVSFALREIEQHLDDPEETWDPTANVGAINWIFPGFSIAGGWRQRMAIGFPLPGTKVTESMTEQRIVVRTPIPEDAQERHELEVMRDWFYDVTYGEDYITGYGVQKGVSVTGGKTQIFGRNEPGVQHAHRTINRLMHENHREGYPLPRVIEH
;
A
#
# COMPACT_ATOMS: atom_id res chain seq x y z
N MET A 1 33.44 -5.27 3.47
CA MET A 1 32.39 -5.21 2.43
C MET A 1 32.35 -6.51 1.61
N THR A 2 32.59 -7.64 2.27
CA THR A 2 32.64 -9.00 1.71
C THR A 2 32.54 -9.93 2.90
N GLU A 3 31.33 -10.05 3.48
CA GLU A 3 30.96 -11.07 4.47
C GLU A 3 29.45 -11.02 4.82
N LEU A 4 28.60 -10.69 3.84
CA LEU A 4 27.13 -10.70 3.98
C LEU A 4 26.42 -11.32 2.76
N ALA A 5 27.17 -11.99 1.87
CA ALA A 5 26.63 -12.57 0.63
C ALA A 5 26.38 -14.09 0.71
N ASP A 6 26.71 -14.76 1.82
CA ASP A 6 26.61 -16.22 1.95
C ASP A 6 25.67 -16.63 3.08
N ALA A 7 24.38 -16.33 2.93
CA ALA A 7 23.29 -16.96 3.66
C ALA A 7 21.92 -16.75 2.99
N VAL A 8 21.81 -16.96 1.67
CA VAL A 8 20.52 -17.29 1.07
C VAL A 8 20.53 -18.80 0.83
N GLN A 9 20.30 -19.57 1.90
CA GLN A 9 19.78 -20.93 1.69
C GLN A 9 18.50 -20.76 0.90
N SER A 10 18.37 -21.47 -0.23
CA SER A 10 17.15 -21.47 -1.04
C SER A 10 16.02 -22.08 -0.21
N GLU A 11 15.37 -21.27 0.63
CA GLU A 11 14.07 -21.63 1.17
C GLU A 11 13.12 -21.71 -0.03
N ALA A 12 12.39 -22.82 -0.12
CA ALA A 12 11.46 -23.06 -1.21
C ALA A 12 10.44 -21.92 -1.27
N VAL A 13 10.05 -21.50 -2.50
CA VAL A 13 9.00 -20.51 -2.68
C VAL A 13 7.77 -20.91 -1.85
N PRO A 14 7.26 -20.04 -0.95
CA PRO A 14 6.16 -20.39 -0.07
C PRO A 14 4.95 -20.91 -0.86
N ALA A 15 4.34 -21.99 -0.38
CA ALA A 15 3.16 -22.56 -1.02
C ALA A 15 1.97 -21.57 -0.97
N TYR A 16 1.25 -21.46 -2.08
CA TYR A 16 0.00 -20.73 -2.12
C TYR A 16 -1.11 -21.57 -1.49
N LEU A 17 -1.59 -21.14 -0.34
CA LEU A 17 -2.66 -21.82 0.39
C LEU A 17 -4.02 -21.26 -0.04
N PRO A 18 -4.92 -22.09 -0.62
CA PRO A 18 -6.25 -21.66 -1.03
C PRO A 18 -7.10 -21.30 0.19
N SER A 19 -8.10 -20.43 0.00
CA SER A 19 -9.04 -20.04 1.06
C SER A 19 -10.49 -20.26 0.65
N THR A 20 -11.36 -20.34 1.65
CA THR A 20 -12.82 -20.49 1.48
C THR A 20 -13.56 -19.17 1.30
N VAL A 21 -12.85 -18.03 1.28
CA VAL A 21 -13.48 -16.71 1.19
C VAL A 21 -13.96 -16.34 -0.22
N LEU A 22 -13.61 -17.15 -1.23
CA LEU A 22 -13.97 -16.90 -2.62
C LEU A 22 -15.37 -17.46 -2.94
N ASP A 23 -16.39 -16.62 -2.77
CA ASP A 23 -17.79 -16.97 -2.97
C ASP A 23 -18.53 -15.96 -3.87
N GLY A 24 -19.75 -16.30 -4.29
CA GLY A 24 -20.67 -15.39 -5.00
C GLY A 24 -20.05 -14.62 -6.18
N ALA A 25 -20.21 -13.30 -6.16
CA ALA A 25 -19.70 -12.41 -7.22
C ALA A 25 -18.16 -12.36 -7.27
N ALA A 26 -17.49 -12.50 -6.12
CA ALA A 26 -16.03 -12.55 -6.07
C ALA A 26 -15.49 -13.78 -6.80
N ARG A 27 -16.17 -14.93 -6.64
CA ARG A 27 -15.82 -16.16 -7.36
C ARG A 27 -16.00 -16.00 -8.87
N GLU A 28 -17.07 -15.35 -9.31
CA GLU A 28 -17.29 -15.11 -10.74
C GLU A 28 -16.23 -14.16 -11.34
N ASP A 29 -15.88 -13.09 -10.63
CA ASP A 29 -14.80 -12.18 -11.02
C ASP A 29 -13.45 -12.92 -11.12
N ALA A 30 -13.14 -13.79 -10.15
CA ALA A 30 -11.96 -14.66 -10.17
C ALA A 30 -11.94 -15.66 -11.33
N LEU A 31 -13.08 -16.27 -11.66
CA LEU A 31 -13.20 -17.13 -12.84
C LEU A 31 -13.04 -16.32 -14.14
N SER A 32 -13.64 -15.13 -14.23
CA SER A 32 -13.48 -14.22 -15.37
C SER A 32 -12.01 -13.87 -15.61
N MET A 33 -11.26 -13.56 -14.54
CA MET A 33 -9.81 -13.36 -14.63
C MET A 33 -9.08 -14.60 -15.11
N MET A 34 -9.40 -15.78 -14.56
CA MET A 34 -8.77 -17.04 -14.99
C MET A 34 -9.08 -17.38 -16.46
N ARG A 35 -10.28 -17.11 -16.97
CA ARG A 35 -10.64 -17.26 -18.40
C ARG A 35 -9.71 -16.42 -19.29
N ARG A 36 -9.53 -15.13 -18.95
CA ARG A 36 -8.63 -14.22 -19.69
C ARG A 36 -7.19 -14.69 -19.62
N LEU A 37 -6.72 -15.10 -18.45
CA LEU A 37 -5.37 -15.62 -18.26
C LEU A 37 -5.12 -16.92 -19.04
N ILE A 38 -6.07 -17.87 -19.07
CA ILE A 38 -5.97 -19.07 -19.92
C ILE A 38 -5.87 -18.69 -21.40
N ALA A 39 -6.66 -17.70 -21.86
CA ALA A 39 -6.58 -17.21 -23.22
C ALA A 39 -5.20 -16.60 -23.52
N HIS A 40 -4.64 -15.81 -22.60
CA HIS A 40 -3.30 -15.26 -22.74
C HIS A 40 -2.21 -16.33 -22.73
N THR A 41 -2.27 -17.29 -21.81
CA THR A 41 -1.32 -18.42 -21.73
C THR A 41 -1.32 -19.25 -23.01
N ARG A 42 -2.50 -19.62 -23.53
CA ARG A 42 -2.63 -20.36 -24.81
C ARG A 42 -2.01 -19.61 -25.97
N ASN A 43 -2.27 -18.31 -26.05
CA ASN A 43 -1.86 -17.49 -27.18
C ASN A 43 -0.46 -16.87 -27.01
N LYS A 44 0.19 -17.06 -25.85
CA LYS A 44 1.46 -16.41 -25.47
C LYS A 44 1.38 -14.89 -25.61
N THR A 45 0.33 -14.31 -25.07
CA THR A 45 0.05 -12.87 -25.09
C THR A 45 -0.12 -12.34 -23.67
N THR A 46 -0.31 -11.03 -23.55
CA THR A 46 -0.62 -10.31 -22.31
C THR A 46 -1.55 -9.16 -22.67
N ASP A 47 -2.28 -8.62 -21.69
CA ASP A 47 -3.02 -7.37 -21.91
C ASP A 47 -2.05 -6.25 -22.32
N GLN A 48 -2.51 -5.41 -23.25
CA GLN A 48 -1.73 -4.33 -23.81
C GLN A 48 -2.50 -3.01 -23.78
N ALA A 49 -1.82 -1.94 -23.36
CA ALA A 49 -2.26 -0.58 -23.60
C ALA A 49 -2.32 -0.25 -25.12
N GLU A 50 -3.06 0.79 -25.45
CA GLU A 50 -3.23 1.26 -26.83
C GLU A 50 -1.89 1.68 -27.45
N SER A 51 -1.05 2.38 -26.69
CA SER A 51 0.24 2.90 -27.11
C SER A 51 1.31 2.66 -26.04
N THR A 52 2.56 2.97 -26.38
CA THR A 52 3.60 3.18 -25.37
C THR A 52 3.33 4.49 -24.61
N PHE A 53 3.99 4.66 -23.47
CA PHE A 53 4.00 5.90 -22.69
C PHE A 53 5.44 6.35 -22.47
N GLU A 54 5.72 7.62 -22.68
CA GLU A 54 7.04 8.19 -22.38
C GLU A 54 6.99 9.07 -21.12
N GLU A 55 7.83 8.76 -20.15
CA GLU A 55 7.95 9.49 -18.89
C GLU A 55 9.27 10.29 -18.85
N PRO A 56 9.21 11.62 -18.73
CA PRO A 56 10.42 12.44 -18.59
C PRO A 56 11.22 12.08 -17.33
N VAL A 57 12.52 11.79 -17.51
CA VAL A 57 13.45 11.42 -16.40
C VAL A 57 13.49 12.51 -15.32
N ASP A 58 13.31 13.78 -15.71
CA ASP A 58 13.33 14.92 -14.79
C ASP A 58 12.21 14.83 -13.74
N ASN A 59 11.10 14.15 -14.00
CA ASN A 59 10.01 13.97 -13.03
C ASN A 59 10.42 13.10 -11.82
N TYR A 60 11.53 12.35 -11.92
CA TYR A 60 12.11 11.56 -10.81
C TYR A 60 13.26 12.27 -10.07
N LEU A 61 13.66 13.47 -10.52
CA LEU A 61 14.80 14.22 -10.00
C LEU A 61 14.41 15.59 -9.43
N ASP A 62 13.29 16.13 -9.90
CA ASP A 62 12.82 17.46 -9.56
C ASP A 62 12.29 17.51 -8.10
N GLU A 63 13.05 18.17 -7.22
CA GLU A 63 12.72 18.32 -5.80
C GLU A 63 11.45 19.16 -5.58
N GLU A 64 11.19 20.16 -6.43
CA GLU A 64 9.99 21.00 -6.32
C GLU A 64 8.75 20.20 -6.73
N LEU A 65 8.86 19.38 -7.79
CA LEU A 65 7.81 18.46 -8.18
C LEU A 65 7.55 17.40 -7.10
N PHE A 66 8.59 16.83 -6.51
CA PHE A 66 8.44 15.86 -5.43
C PHE A 66 7.71 16.47 -4.21
N ALA A 67 8.06 17.69 -3.82
CA ALA A 67 7.34 18.42 -2.78
C ALA A 67 5.87 18.66 -3.19
N ALA A 68 5.62 18.99 -4.45
CA ALA A 68 4.27 19.14 -4.98
C ALA A 68 3.47 17.83 -4.96
N GLU A 69 4.07 16.69 -5.31
CA GLU A 69 3.43 15.37 -5.22
C GLU A 69 3.00 15.06 -3.77
N ILE A 70 3.85 15.35 -2.78
CA ILE A 70 3.50 15.18 -1.37
C ILE A 70 2.31 16.08 -0.99
N GLU A 71 2.35 17.36 -1.35
CA GLU A 71 1.34 18.34 -0.95
C GLU A 71 0.00 18.19 -1.69
N LEU A 72 0.04 17.81 -2.97
CA LEU A 72 -1.14 17.78 -3.84
C LEU A 72 -1.76 16.38 -3.95
N ILE A 73 -0.98 15.31 -3.73
CA ILE A 73 -1.47 13.92 -3.72
C ILE A 73 -1.55 13.42 -2.27
N PHE A 74 -0.40 13.06 -1.67
CA PHE A 74 -0.35 12.28 -0.43
C PHE A 74 -1.05 12.97 0.75
N LYS A 75 -0.98 14.30 0.84
CA LYS A 75 -1.63 15.04 1.93
C LYS A 75 -3.12 15.26 1.74
N ARG A 76 -3.67 15.03 0.53
CA ARG A 76 -5.05 15.41 0.18
C ARG A 76 -5.98 14.23 -0.08
N ILE A 77 -5.47 13.12 -0.61
CA ILE A 77 -6.30 11.95 -0.93
C ILE A 77 -6.47 11.02 0.30
N PRO A 78 -7.50 10.15 0.31
CA PRO A 78 -7.67 9.16 1.37
C PRO A 78 -6.59 8.07 1.31
N LEU A 79 -5.67 8.05 2.29
CA LEU A 79 -4.62 7.04 2.39
C LEU A 79 -5.02 5.88 3.33
N PRO A 80 -4.88 4.60 2.93
CA PRO A 80 -5.17 3.44 3.79
C PRO A 80 -4.06 3.21 4.84
N LEU A 81 -4.04 4.02 5.90
CA LEU A 81 -2.93 4.05 6.87
C LEU A 81 -2.91 2.84 7.82
N ALA A 82 -4.05 2.16 8.02
CA ALA A 82 -4.13 0.99 8.88
C ALA A 82 -5.16 -0.02 8.39
N LEU A 83 -4.98 -1.28 8.76
CA LEU A 83 -6.03 -2.29 8.74
C LEU A 83 -6.89 -2.14 10.00
N SER A 84 -8.18 -2.44 9.90
CA SER A 84 -9.11 -2.46 11.03
C SER A 84 -8.61 -3.31 12.20
N CYS A 85 -7.94 -4.43 11.90
CA CYS A 85 -7.39 -5.36 12.89
C CYS A 85 -6.19 -4.80 13.69
N GLU A 86 -5.59 -3.69 13.25
CA GLU A 86 -4.56 -2.97 14.01
C GLU A 86 -5.16 -2.10 15.13
N LEU A 87 -6.47 -1.85 15.07
CA LEU A 87 -7.26 -1.19 16.11
C LEU A 87 -8.44 -2.10 16.53
N PRO A 88 -8.18 -3.29 17.08
CA PRO A 88 -9.18 -4.37 17.17
C PRO A 88 -10.24 -4.13 18.26
N ALA A 89 -9.93 -3.31 19.26
CA ALA A 89 -10.76 -3.14 20.44
C ALA A 89 -10.99 -1.67 20.77
N LYS A 90 -12.04 -1.41 21.56
CA LYS A 90 -12.29 -0.11 22.18
C LYS A 90 -11.04 0.37 22.93
N ASN A 91 -10.75 1.65 22.80
CA ASN A 91 -9.58 2.30 23.39
C ASN A 91 -8.23 1.81 22.83
N SER A 92 -8.21 1.25 21.62
CA SER A 92 -6.97 0.99 20.88
C SER A 92 -6.50 2.23 20.12
N TYR A 93 -5.20 2.30 19.84
CA TYR A 93 -4.62 3.33 18.98
C TYR A 93 -3.50 2.78 18.13
N LYS A 94 -3.25 3.44 16.99
CA LYS A 94 -2.04 3.32 16.18
C LYS A 94 -1.47 4.71 15.94
N ALA A 95 -0.22 4.92 16.29
CA ALA A 95 0.53 6.13 15.96
C ALA A 95 1.57 5.81 14.88
N ILE A 96 1.68 6.68 13.88
CA ILE A 96 2.55 6.51 12.72
C ILE A 96 2.93 7.89 12.17
N GLU A 97 4.11 8.02 11.57
CA GLU A 97 4.46 9.17 10.75
C GLU A 97 4.27 8.86 9.25
N VAL A 98 3.55 9.72 8.53
CA VAL A 98 3.26 9.54 7.10
C VAL A 98 3.67 10.80 6.36
N VAL A 99 4.67 10.69 5.46
CA VAL A 99 5.21 11.82 4.67
C VAL A 99 5.49 13.09 5.51
N GLY A 100 6.07 12.90 6.70
CA GLY A 100 6.41 13.97 7.64
C GLY A 100 5.24 14.48 8.50
N VAL A 101 4.07 13.82 8.45
CA VAL A 101 2.90 14.16 9.27
C VAL A 101 2.73 13.10 10.37
N PRO A 102 2.91 13.44 11.65
CA PRO A 102 2.68 12.51 12.75
C PRO A 102 1.17 12.35 13.00
N VAL A 103 0.66 11.14 12.85
CA VAL A 103 -0.76 10.79 12.96
C VAL A 103 -0.98 9.85 14.14
N VAL A 104 -2.09 10.04 14.86
CA VAL A 104 -2.62 9.03 15.78
C VAL A 104 -4.05 8.69 15.36
N MET A 105 -4.27 7.43 15.06
CA MET A 105 -5.59 6.84 14.86
C MET A 105 -6.02 6.17 16.16
N THR A 106 -7.28 6.29 16.53
CA THR A 106 -7.84 5.70 17.74
C THR A 106 -9.16 5.01 17.42
N ARG A 107 -9.51 4.00 18.21
CA ARG A 107 -10.88 3.52 18.33
C ARG A 107 -11.37 3.85 19.72
N ASP A 108 -12.43 4.64 19.83
CA ASP A 108 -12.89 5.12 21.11
C ASP A 108 -13.70 4.07 21.91
N SER A 109 -14.24 4.47 23.06
CA SER A 109 -15.06 3.60 23.92
C SER A 109 -16.42 3.20 23.32
N LYS A 110 -16.90 3.93 22.29
CA LYS A 110 -18.11 3.62 21.54
C LYS A 110 -17.81 2.71 20.34
N GLY A 111 -16.55 2.63 19.92
CA GLY A 111 -16.10 1.85 18.77
C GLY A 111 -15.87 2.69 17.52
N GLU A 112 -16.04 4.01 17.61
CA GLU A 112 -15.84 4.95 16.51
C GLU A 112 -14.33 5.18 16.29
N VAL A 113 -13.91 5.21 15.02
CA VAL A 113 -12.53 5.51 14.64
C VAL A 113 -12.34 7.02 14.53
N HIS A 114 -11.26 7.54 15.10
CA HIS A 114 -10.83 8.93 14.96
C HIS A 114 -9.39 8.97 14.44
N ALA A 115 -9.03 10.04 13.74
CA ALA A 115 -7.66 10.35 13.37
C ALA A 115 -7.34 11.79 13.75
N MET A 116 -6.16 12.02 14.32
CA MET A 116 -5.70 13.34 14.72
C MET A 116 -4.21 13.50 14.41
N LEU A 117 -3.75 14.75 14.32
CA LEU A 117 -2.32 15.03 14.44
C LEU A 117 -1.84 14.58 15.83
N ASN A 118 -0.79 13.75 15.86
CA ASN A 118 -0.16 13.26 17.09
C ASN A 118 0.73 14.34 17.73
N VAL A 119 0.16 15.52 17.96
CA VAL A 119 0.86 16.74 18.37
C VAL A 119 0.06 17.44 19.47
N CYS A 120 0.66 17.56 20.65
CA CYS A 120 0.06 18.21 21.79
C CYS A 120 -0.18 19.71 21.53
N ARG A 121 -1.40 20.18 21.80
CA ARG A 121 -1.82 21.58 21.61
C ARG A 121 -1.22 22.58 22.59
N HIS A 122 -0.46 22.11 23.59
CA HIS A 122 0.27 22.99 24.51
C HIS A 122 1.54 23.54 23.87
N ARG A 123 2.52 22.66 23.56
CA ARG A 123 3.86 23.04 23.06
C ARG A 123 4.36 22.16 21.92
N GLY A 124 3.48 21.43 21.24
CA GLY A 124 3.83 20.67 20.05
C GLY A 124 4.57 19.35 20.27
N ALA A 125 4.63 18.83 21.50
CA ALA A 125 5.24 17.53 21.76
C ALA A 125 4.42 16.39 21.14
N LEU A 126 5.10 15.38 20.60
CA LEU A 126 4.48 14.12 20.21
C LEU A 126 3.83 13.47 21.44
N ILE A 127 2.63 12.93 21.27
CA ILE A 127 1.84 12.37 22.38
C ILE A 127 2.13 10.88 22.52
N CYS A 128 2.00 10.15 21.42
CA CYS A 128 2.29 8.73 21.33
C CYS A 128 3.60 8.50 20.57
N GLN A 129 4.40 7.54 21.01
CA GLN A 129 5.45 6.97 20.17
C GLN A 129 4.79 6.15 19.06
N GLU A 130 5.47 5.98 17.93
CA GLU A 130 4.98 5.14 16.83
C GLU A 130 4.74 3.70 17.29
N GLY A 131 3.71 3.07 16.71
CA GLY A 131 3.27 1.72 17.04
C GLY A 131 1.80 1.67 17.48
N THR A 132 1.40 0.50 17.98
CA THR A 132 0.02 0.22 18.40
C THR A 132 -0.06 0.05 19.92
N GLY A 133 -1.21 0.39 20.51
CA GLY A 133 -1.43 0.14 21.92
C GLY A 133 -2.89 0.28 22.35
N THR A 134 -3.13 0.18 23.64
CA THR A 134 -4.43 0.48 24.25
C THR A 134 -4.27 1.54 25.33
N SER A 135 -5.19 2.50 25.39
CA SER A 135 -5.22 3.53 26.42
C SER A 135 -6.60 4.16 26.53
N ARG A 136 -7.02 4.53 27.74
CA ARG A 136 -8.29 5.26 27.95
C ARG A 136 -8.20 6.75 27.60
N ALA A 137 -6.99 7.27 27.45
CA ALA A 137 -6.70 8.67 27.12
C ALA A 137 -5.31 8.80 26.49
N LEU A 138 -5.13 9.79 25.63
CA LEU A 138 -3.83 10.15 25.07
C LEU A 138 -3.18 11.20 25.98
N THR A 139 -2.17 10.81 26.77
CA THR A 139 -1.53 11.72 27.74
C THR A 139 -0.17 12.15 27.23
N CYS A 140 0.01 13.45 27.02
CA CYS A 140 1.25 14.02 26.54
C CYS A 140 2.38 13.79 27.57
N PRO A 141 3.53 13.21 27.16
CA PRO A 141 4.62 12.88 28.07
C PRO A 141 5.33 14.11 28.62
N TYR A 142 5.14 15.29 28.02
CA TYR A 142 5.85 16.50 28.43
C TYR A 142 5.26 17.14 29.70
N HIS A 143 3.94 17.38 29.73
CA HIS A 143 3.29 18.08 30.85
C HIS A 143 1.95 17.45 31.26
N ALA A 144 1.72 16.19 30.90
CA ALA A 144 0.52 15.43 31.27
C ALA A 144 -0.82 16.11 30.86
N TRP A 145 -0.83 16.86 29.75
CA TRP A 145 -2.08 17.23 29.08
C TRP A 145 -2.72 15.95 28.54
N SER A 146 -3.95 15.69 28.97
CA SER A 146 -4.65 14.44 28.67
C SER A 146 -5.83 14.69 27.75
N TYR A 147 -5.87 13.96 26.64
CA TYR A 147 -6.90 14.03 25.63
C TYR A 147 -7.74 12.75 25.63
N GLY A 148 -9.03 12.85 25.32
CA GLY A 148 -9.87 11.69 25.03
C GLY A 148 -9.41 10.97 23.78
N MET A 149 -9.94 9.75 23.58
CA MET A 149 -9.71 9.00 22.33
C MET A 149 -10.37 9.68 21.13
N ASP A 150 -11.28 10.63 21.34
CA ASP A 150 -11.88 11.52 20.34
C ASP A 150 -11.10 12.85 20.17
N GLY A 151 -9.93 12.96 20.80
CA GLY A 151 -9.05 14.13 20.73
C GLY A 151 -9.44 15.33 21.60
N LYS A 152 -10.56 15.29 22.33
CA LYS A 152 -10.96 16.41 23.22
C LYS A 152 -10.00 16.55 24.39
N LEU A 153 -9.64 17.78 24.76
CA LEU A 153 -8.80 18.04 25.93
C LEU A 153 -9.61 17.79 27.22
N ASN A 154 -9.26 16.71 27.93
CA ASN A 154 -9.94 16.31 29.16
C ASN A 154 -9.28 16.92 30.41
N GLY A 155 -7.95 16.99 30.44
CA GLY A 155 -7.21 17.38 31.63
C GLY A 155 -5.97 18.21 31.34
N VAL A 156 -5.75 19.23 32.16
CA VAL A 156 -4.52 20.03 32.19
C VAL A 156 -3.89 19.86 33.57
N TYR A 157 -2.65 19.36 33.62
CA TYR A 157 -1.93 19.27 34.88
C TYR A 157 -1.73 20.65 35.49
N GLY A 158 -2.08 20.82 36.77
CA GLY A 158 -1.96 22.10 37.45
C GLY A 158 -2.85 23.20 36.87
N GLU A 159 -3.99 22.86 36.26
CA GLU A 159 -4.91 23.77 35.56
C GLU A 159 -5.22 25.08 36.30
N HIS A 160 -5.35 25.05 37.63
CA HIS A 160 -5.58 26.24 38.45
C HIS A 160 -4.49 27.31 38.31
N THR A 161 -3.32 26.98 37.76
CA THR A 161 -2.21 27.91 37.49
C THR A 161 -2.23 28.52 36.09
N PHE A 162 -3.12 28.07 35.18
CA PHE A 162 -3.20 28.51 33.79
C PHE A 162 -4.01 29.79 33.57
N GLY A 163 -4.76 30.25 34.58
CA GLY A 163 -5.75 31.32 34.41
C GLY A 163 -6.94 30.87 33.58
N GLU A 164 -7.69 31.83 33.03
CA GLU A 164 -8.87 31.55 32.21
C GLU A 164 -8.46 31.25 30.76
N PHE A 165 -8.84 30.06 30.27
CA PHE A 165 -8.76 29.72 28.85
C PHE A 165 -9.85 28.72 28.48
N ASP A 166 -10.28 28.75 27.21
CA ASP A 166 -11.26 27.80 26.71
C ASP A 166 -10.60 26.46 26.35
N LYS A 167 -10.80 25.45 27.19
CA LYS A 167 -10.37 24.07 26.93
C LYS A 167 -10.97 23.46 25.66
N SER A 168 -12.20 23.82 25.31
CA SER A 168 -12.88 23.22 24.16
C SER A 168 -12.18 23.57 22.83
N SER A 169 -11.55 24.74 22.76
CA SER A 169 -10.70 25.16 21.63
C SER A 169 -9.33 24.46 21.53
N ARG A 170 -8.97 23.64 22.51
CA ARG A 170 -7.62 23.05 22.68
C ARG A 170 -7.56 21.53 22.50
N GLY A 171 -8.59 20.91 21.93
CA GLY A 171 -8.54 19.52 21.48
C GLY A 171 -7.51 19.30 20.37
N LEU A 172 -7.10 18.05 20.16
CA LEU A 172 -6.20 17.68 19.06
C LEU A 172 -6.80 18.10 17.71
N ILE A 173 -5.93 18.43 16.75
CA ILE A 173 -6.37 18.78 15.40
C ILE A 173 -6.81 17.47 14.73
N THR A 174 -8.08 17.40 14.34
CA THR A 174 -8.67 16.23 13.72
C THR A 174 -8.28 16.13 12.25
N LEU A 175 -8.12 14.90 11.78
CA LEU A 175 -7.93 14.54 10.39
C LEU A 175 -9.17 13.79 9.90
N PRO A 176 -9.58 13.99 8.64
CA PRO A 176 -10.67 13.21 8.06
C PRO A 176 -10.32 11.72 8.07
N VAL A 177 -11.25 10.88 8.50
CA VAL A 177 -11.06 9.43 8.62
C VAL A 177 -12.33 8.68 8.28
N VAL A 178 -12.18 7.54 7.58
CA VAL A 178 -13.27 6.60 7.30
C VAL A 178 -12.74 5.18 7.41
N GLU A 179 -13.50 4.28 8.06
CA GLU A 179 -13.24 2.85 8.07
C GLU A 179 -14.15 2.14 7.06
N LYS A 180 -13.57 1.42 6.08
CA LYS A 180 -14.30 0.71 5.03
C LYS A 180 -13.50 -0.49 4.52
N ALA A 181 -14.17 -1.60 4.24
CA ALA A 181 -13.56 -2.83 3.70
C ALA A 181 -12.32 -3.33 4.48
N GLY A 182 -12.34 -3.22 5.81
CA GLY A 182 -11.22 -3.63 6.68
C GLY A 182 -10.01 -2.69 6.68
N LEU A 183 -10.14 -1.50 6.09
CA LEU A 183 -9.10 -0.48 6.02
C LEU A 183 -9.56 0.82 6.68
N ILE A 184 -8.62 1.56 7.27
CA ILE A 184 -8.83 2.88 7.84
C ILE A 184 -8.12 3.90 6.95
N PHE A 185 -8.93 4.71 6.26
CA PHE A 185 -8.49 5.75 5.34
C PHE A 185 -8.38 7.09 6.07
N VAL A 186 -7.29 7.81 5.86
CA VAL A 186 -7.04 9.13 6.48
C VAL A 186 -6.53 10.12 5.43
N CYS A 187 -7.07 11.34 5.44
CA CYS A 187 -6.47 12.48 4.73
C CYS A 187 -5.56 13.26 5.69
N LEU A 188 -4.35 13.60 5.27
CA LEU A 188 -3.38 14.26 6.16
C LEU A 188 -3.57 15.77 6.31
N THR A 189 -4.47 16.37 5.53
CA THR A 189 -4.82 17.80 5.62
C THR A 189 -6.09 17.99 6.45
N PRO A 190 -6.03 18.70 7.59
CA PRO A 190 -7.21 19.04 8.38
C PRO A 190 -8.25 19.83 7.58
N GLY A 191 -9.53 19.58 7.83
CA GLY A 191 -10.65 20.31 7.23
C GLY A 191 -11.03 19.89 5.81
N LEU A 192 -10.38 18.85 5.25
CA LEU A 192 -10.92 18.17 4.06
C LEU A 192 -12.09 17.25 4.43
N GLU A 193 -12.81 16.78 3.43
CA GLU A 193 -13.85 15.76 3.56
C GLU A 193 -13.44 14.50 2.78
N ILE A 194 -13.88 13.34 3.23
CA ILE A 194 -13.67 12.06 2.54
C ILE A 194 -15.03 11.57 2.04
N ASP A 195 -15.22 11.56 0.73
CA ASP A 195 -16.23 10.73 0.08
C ASP A 195 -15.56 9.42 -0.35
N ILE A 196 -15.58 8.43 0.55
CA ILE A 196 -14.88 7.16 0.33
C ILE A 196 -15.53 6.34 -0.78
N ASP A 197 -16.85 6.48 -0.97
CA ASP A 197 -17.60 5.71 -1.96
C ASP A 197 -17.29 6.23 -3.36
N SER A 198 -17.20 7.55 -3.53
CA SER A 198 -16.75 8.13 -4.80
C SER A 198 -15.26 7.89 -5.06
N TRP A 199 -14.41 7.86 -4.03
CA TRP A 199 -12.98 7.62 -4.18
C TRP A 199 -12.69 6.19 -4.67
N LEU A 200 -13.30 5.19 -4.02
CA LEU A 200 -13.10 3.79 -4.39
C LEU A 200 -13.92 3.37 -5.62
N GLY A 201 -15.11 3.94 -5.81
CA GLY A 201 -16.01 3.63 -6.92
C GLY A 201 -16.20 2.11 -7.11
N ASP A 202 -16.01 1.66 -8.34
CA ASP A 202 -16.11 0.26 -8.75
C ASP A 202 -15.04 -0.66 -8.14
N PHE A 203 -14.05 -0.11 -7.44
CA PHE A 203 -13.07 -0.91 -6.69
C PHE A 203 -13.60 -1.39 -5.33
N THR A 204 -14.69 -0.80 -4.83
CA THR A 204 -15.28 -1.18 -3.53
C THR A 204 -15.59 -2.68 -3.42
N PRO A 205 -16.30 -3.31 -4.39
CA PRO A 205 -16.59 -4.74 -4.30
C PRO A 205 -15.32 -5.61 -4.38
N VAL A 206 -14.28 -5.15 -5.08
CA VAL A 206 -12.99 -5.85 -5.14
C VAL A 206 -12.36 -5.89 -3.75
N LEU A 207 -12.30 -4.75 -3.05
CA LEU A 207 -11.74 -4.68 -1.69
C LEU A 207 -12.58 -5.46 -0.67
N GLU A 208 -13.91 -5.36 -0.72
CA GLU A 208 -14.80 -6.12 0.17
C GLU A 208 -14.64 -7.63 -0.03
N SER A 209 -14.38 -8.09 -1.26
CA SER A 209 -14.12 -9.51 -1.55
C SER A 209 -12.88 -10.06 -0.85
N LEU A 210 -11.95 -9.18 -0.46
CA LEU A 210 -10.73 -9.57 0.24
C LEU A 210 -10.99 -9.85 1.73
N LYS A 211 -12.15 -9.49 2.29
CA LYS A 211 -12.52 -9.72 3.71
C LYS A 211 -11.39 -9.35 4.68
N LEU A 212 -10.80 -8.16 4.50
CA LEU A 212 -9.65 -7.70 5.30
C LEU A 212 -10.01 -7.46 6.77
N ASP A 213 -11.29 -7.19 7.06
CA ASP A 213 -11.86 -7.05 8.39
C ASP A 213 -11.88 -8.36 9.19
N GLU A 214 -11.82 -9.51 8.50
CA GLU A 214 -11.71 -10.84 9.12
C GLU A 214 -10.25 -11.29 9.29
N CYS A 215 -9.27 -10.45 8.91
CA CYS A 215 -7.86 -10.84 8.91
C CYS A 215 -7.12 -10.40 10.19
N HIS A 216 -5.97 -11.03 10.41
CA HIS A 216 -5.05 -10.77 11.50
C HIS A 216 -3.70 -10.28 10.97
N LEU A 217 -3.18 -9.19 11.53
CA LEU A 217 -1.82 -8.74 11.26
C LEU A 217 -0.83 -9.69 11.96
N PHE A 218 0.05 -10.32 11.17
CA PHE A 218 1.13 -11.16 11.69
C PHE A 218 2.41 -10.35 11.96
N SER A 219 2.82 -9.50 11.01
CA SER A 219 4.03 -8.70 11.13
C SER A 219 3.96 -7.44 10.28
N SER A 220 4.65 -6.38 10.71
CA SER A 220 4.93 -5.18 9.92
C SER A 220 6.43 -4.88 9.94
N ARG A 221 6.97 -4.43 8.80
CA ARG A 221 8.39 -4.09 8.61
C ARG A 221 8.55 -2.88 7.70
N MET A 222 9.51 -2.02 8.02
CA MET A 222 9.84 -0.84 7.21
C MET A 222 11.06 -1.13 6.34
N MET A 223 10.99 -0.70 5.07
CA MET A 223 12.05 -0.88 4.08
C MET A 223 12.34 0.45 3.38
N PRO A 224 13.58 0.95 3.39
CA PRO A 224 13.92 2.10 2.56
C PRO A 224 13.92 1.68 1.09
N GLY A 225 13.45 2.56 0.21
CA GLY A 225 13.41 2.34 -1.24
C GLY A 225 13.95 3.52 -2.05
N PRO A 226 14.01 3.38 -3.39
CA PRO A 226 14.35 4.47 -4.32
C PRO A 226 13.22 5.53 -4.37
N ASN A 227 13.20 6.43 -5.35
CA ASN A 227 12.03 7.32 -5.55
C ASN A 227 10.72 6.51 -5.54
N TRP A 228 9.68 7.06 -4.92
CA TRP A 228 8.42 6.34 -4.72
C TRP A 228 7.76 5.87 -6.03
N LYS A 229 7.91 6.61 -7.13
CA LYS A 229 7.42 6.21 -8.46
C LYS A 229 8.19 4.98 -8.97
N VAL A 230 9.53 4.99 -8.86
CA VAL A 230 10.37 3.83 -9.18
C VAL A 230 9.98 2.62 -8.35
N ALA A 231 9.65 2.84 -7.07
CA ALA A 231 9.21 1.77 -6.18
C ALA A 231 7.87 1.15 -6.63
N ILE A 232 6.85 1.95 -6.95
CA ILE A 232 5.54 1.41 -7.37
C ILE A 232 5.57 0.78 -8.76
N GLU A 233 6.39 1.29 -9.68
CA GLU A 233 6.50 0.79 -11.06
C GLU A 233 6.78 -0.72 -11.10
N GLY A 234 7.73 -1.20 -10.29
CA GLY A 234 8.10 -2.62 -10.24
C GLY A 234 6.99 -3.55 -9.76
N TYR A 235 5.94 -3.04 -9.11
CA TYR A 235 4.81 -3.89 -8.72
C TYR A 235 3.67 -3.93 -9.75
N LEU A 236 3.67 -3.02 -10.72
CA LEU A 236 2.56 -2.80 -11.64
C LEU A 236 2.72 -3.53 -12.98
N GLU A 237 3.72 -4.40 -13.07
CA GLU A 237 4.02 -5.22 -14.24
C GLU A 237 4.71 -6.53 -13.85
N GLY A 238 4.75 -7.50 -14.79
CA GLY A 238 5.41 -8.80 -14.61
C GLY A 238 6.41 -9.12 -15.71
N TYR A 239 6.86 -8.10 -16.43
CA TYR A 239 7.82 -8.16 -17.52
C TYR A 239 9.23 -8.52 -17.00
N HIS A 240 9.60 -8.04 -15.81
CA HIS A 240 10.90 -8.35 -15.23
C HIS A 240 11.00 -9.75 -14.60
N PHE A 241 9.88 -10.47 -14.37
CA PHE A 241 9.86 -11.72 -13.59
C PHE A 241 10.88 -12.75 -14.09
N ALA A 242 10.93 -13.07 -15.38
CA ALA A 242 11.86 -14.07 -15.92
C ALA A 242 13.34 -13.63 -15.86
N SER A 243 13.60 -12.32 -15.77
CA SER A 243 14.95 -11.76 -15.83
C SER A 243 15.54 -11.51 -14.45
N LEU A 244 14.75 -10.88 -13.57
CA LEU A 244 15.12 -10.50 -12.21
C LEU A 244 14.80 -11.64 -11.22
N HIS A 245 13.53 -12.06 -11.14
CA HIS A 245 13.03 -13.05 -10.19
C HIS A 245 13.22 -14.52 -10.62
N LYS A 246 14.36 -14.85 -11.24
CA LYS A 246 14.64 -16.19 -11.82
C LYS A 246 14.48 -17.33 -10.82
N ASP A 247 14.88 -17.08 -9.58
CA ASP A 247 14.92 -18.08 -8.52
C ASP A 247 13.77 -17.95 -7.50
N THR A 248 12.93 -16.92 -7.65
CA THR A 248 11.82 -16.60 -6.75
C THR A 248 10.49 -16.58 -7.52
N VAL A 249 9.94 -15.40 -7.83
CA VAL A 249 8.60 -15.22 -8.42
C VAL A 249 8.43 -15.95 -9.74
N PHE A 250 9.47 -16.04 -10.59
CA PHE A 250 9.36 -16.75 -11.87
C PHE A 250 9.18 -18.26 -11.72
N LYS A 251 9.50 -18.86 -10.55
CA LYS A 251 9.21 -20.28 -10.33
C LYS A 251 7.70 -20.54 -10.31
N THR A 252 6.92 -19.61 -9.78
CA THR A 252 5.47 -19.73 -9.60
C THR A 252 4.65 -18.95 -10.61
N ASN A 253 5.19 -17.92 -11.23
CA ASN A 253 4.46 -17.03 -12.14
C ASN A 253 5.00 -17.13 -13.57
N LEU A 254 4.11 -17.02 -14.55
CA LEU A 254 4.50 -16.78 -15.93
C LEU A 254 4.89 -15.31 -16.08
N SER A 255 6.02 -15.05 -16.75
CA SER A 255 6.47 -13.69 -17.04
C SER A 255 5.74 -13.14 -18.26
N ASN A 256 5.44 -11.84 -18.24
CA ASN A 256 4.80 -11.12 -19.35
C ASN A 256 3.52 -11.82 -19.86
N THR A 257 2.74 -12.36 -18.92
CA THR A 257 1.42 -12.98 -19.13
C THR A 257 0.52 -12.51 -17.99
N ALA A 258 -0.09 -11.34 -18.17
CA ALA A 258 -0.91 -10.69 -17.17
C ALA A 258 -2.17 -10.11 -17.80
N ILE A 259 -3.14 -9.83 -16.93
CA ILE A 259 -4.32 -9.04 -17.25
C ILE A 259 -4.34 -7.78 -16.40
N PHE A 260 -5.00 -6.75 -16.92
CA PHE A 260 -5.12 -5.45 -16.30
C PHE A 260 -6.59 -5.03 -16.16
N ASP A 261 -6.95 -4.50 -14.99
CA ASP A 261 -8.24 -3.88 -14.70
C ASP A 261 -8.02 -2.52 -14.02
N GLY A 262 -8.58 -1.44 -14.58
CA GLY A 262 -8.52 -0.10 -13.99
C GLY A 262 -9.86 0.31 -13.35
N PHE A 263 -9.80 0.95 -12.19
CA PHE A 263 -10.95 1.37 -11.37
C PHE A 263 -10.75 2.82 -10.89
N GLY A 264 -11.08 3.79 -11.75
CA GLY A 264 -10.79 5.19 -11.45
C GLY A 264 -9.28 5.41 -11.29
N PRO A 265 -8.76 5.84 -10.12
CA PRO A 265 -7.33 5.92 -9.84
C PRO A 265 -6.70 4.58 -9.40
N HIS A 266 -7.52 3.58 -9.04
CA HIS A 266 -7.06 2.29 -8.52
C HIS A 266 -6.93 1.27 -9.64
N GLU A 267 -6.21 0.19 -9.39
CA GLU A 267 -6.00 -0.84 -10.41
C GLU A 267 -5.82 -2.23 -9.82
N ARG A 268 -5.90 -3.22 -10.69
CA ARG A 268 -5.56 -4.60 -10.39
C ARG A 268 -4.76 -5.17 -11.55
N VAL A 269 -3.60 -5.72 -11.22
CA VAL A 269 -2.80 -6.52 -12.16
C VAL A 269 -2.86 -7.96 -11.68
N SER A 270 -3.28 -8.86 -12.56
CA SER A 270 -3.37 -10.29 -12.23
C SER A 270 -2.47 -11.10 -13.14
N PHE A 271 -1.61 -11.91 -12.52
CA PHE A 271 -0.61 -12.71 -13.20
C PHE A 271 -1.08 -14.16 -13.34
N ALA A 272 -0.77 -14.77 -14.48
CA ALA A 272 -0.91 -16.21 -14.65
C ALA A 272 0.10 -16.93 -13.74
N LEU A 273 -0.39 -17.72 -12.79
CA LEU A 273 0.48 -18.68 -12.11
C LEU A 273 0.79 -19.84 -13.04
N ARG A 274 1.97 -20.45 -12.89
CA ARG A 274 2.44 -21.54 -13.73
C ARG A 274 1.49 -22.73 -13.74
N GLU A 275 0.79 -22.97 -12.64
CA GLU A 275 -0.21 -24.04 -12.53
C GLU A 275 -1.31 -23.95 -13.59
N ILE A 276 -1.58 -22.73 -14.11
CA ILE A 276 -2.60 -22.51 -15.13
C ILE A 276 -2.32 -23.29 -16.42
N GLU A 277 -1.06 -23.63 -16.70
CA GLU A 277 -0.66 -24.42 -17.87
C GLU A 277 -1.21 -25.86 -17.82
N GLN A 278 -1.53 -26.37 -16.64
CA GLN A 278 -2.12 -27.70 -16.46
C GLN A 278 -3.64 -27.72 -16.73
N HIS A 279 -4.29 -26.57 -16.67
CA HIS A 279 -5.75 -26.44 -16.71
C HIS A 279 -6.28 -25.85 -18.03
N LEU A 280 -5.42 -25.70 -19.04
CA LEU A 280 -5.82 -25.03 -20.29
C LEU A 280 -7.04 -25.71 -20.92
N ASP A 281 -7.07 -27.04 -20.93
CA ASP A 281 -8.11 -27.84 -21.57
C ASP A 281 -9.15 -28.42 -20.58
N ASP A 282 -9.02 -28.08 -19.30
CA ASP A 282 -9.95 -28.52 -18.27
C ASP A 282 -11.27 -27.74 -18.34
N PRO A 283 -12.40 -28.38 -18.00
CA PRO A 283 -13.68 -27.69 -17.88
C PRO A 283 -13.64 -26.63 -16.77
N GLU A 284 -14.32 -25.50 -16.96
CA GLU A 284 -14.27 -24.36 -16.03
C GLU A 284 -14.73 -24.73 -14.60
N GLU A 285 -15.63 -25.71 -14.48
CA GLU A 285 -16.13 -26.18 -13.20
C GLU A 285 -15.05 -26.79 -12.29
N THR A 286 -13.92 -27.24 -12.86
CA THR A 286 -12.79 -27.79 -12.10
C THR A 286 -11.71 -26.76 -11.79
N TRP A 287 -11.85 -25.52 -12.28
CA TRP A 287 -10.87 -24.48 -12.06
C TRP A 287 -10.88 -23.96 -10.62
N ASP A 288 -9.68 -23.73 -10.10
CA ASP A 288 -9.45 -23.01 -8.84
C ASP A 288 -8.66 -21.72 -9.10
N PRO A 289 -9.34 -20.56 -9.16
CA PRO A 289 -8.66 -19.28 -9.31
C PRO A 289 -7.64 -18.97 -8.21
N THR A 290 -7.83 -19.48 -6.98
CA THR A 290 -6.92 -19.15 -5.86
C THR A 290 -5.53 -19.77 -6.03
N ALA A 291 -5.46 -20.90 -6.74
CA ALA A 291 -4.23 -21.60 -7.10
C ALA A 291 -3.63 -21.13 -8.44
N ASN A 292 -4.40 -20.44 -9.28
CA ASN A 292 -4.02 -20.15 -10.67
C ASN A 292 -3.87 -18.67 -11.00
N VAL A 293 -4.48 -17.78 -10.20
CA VAL A 293 -4.48 -16.33 -10.43
C VAL A 293 -3.71 -15.63 -9.32
N GLY A 294 -2.60 -14.97 -9.67
CA GLY A 294 -1.84 -14.10 -8.79
C GLY A 294 -2.31 -12.65 -8.91
N ALA A 295 -3.41 -12.29 -8.25
CA ALA A 295 -3.91 -10.92 -8.25
C ALA A 295 -3.15 -10.04 -7.26
N ILE A 296 -2.76 -8.84 -7.71
CA ILE A 296 -2.30 -7.74 -6.86
C ILE A 296 -3.27 -6.57 -7.03
N ASN A 297 -3.95 -6.22 -5.94
CA ASN A 297 -4.89 -5.09 -5.90
C ASN A 297 -4.15 -3.84 -5.44
N TRP A 298 -4.34 -2.72 -6.13
CA TRP A 298 -3.61 -1.48 -5.93
C TRP A 298 -4.55 -0.32 -5.62
N ILE A 299 -4.52 0.13 -4.37
CA ILE A 299 -5.14 1.39 -3.98
C ILE A 299 -4.09 2.49 -4.14
N PHE A 300 -4.24 3.29 -5.19
CA PHE A 300 -3.47 4.52 -5.39
C PHE A 300 -3.37 5.36 -4.10
N PRO A 301 -2.19 5.90 -3.74
CA PRO A 301 -1.00 6.05 -4.60
C PRO A 301 0.00 4.89 -4.53
N GLY A 302 -0.20 3.88 -3.67
CA GLY A 302 0.78 2.80 -3.57
C GLY A 302 0.43 1.63 -2.63
N PHE A 303 -0.78 1.56 -2.09
CA PHE A 303 -1.13 0.47 -1.17
C PHE A 303 -1.49 -0.79 -1.95
N SER A 304 -0.58 -1.75 -1.94
CA SER A 304 -0.67 -3.00 -2.67
C SER A 304 -1.14 -4.13 -1.78
N ILE A 305 -1.98 -5.02 -2.32
CA ILE A 305 -2.43 -6.22 -1.63
C ILE A 305 -2.18 -7.41 -2.56
N ALA A 306 -1.06 -8.10 -2.32
CA ALA A 306 -0.64 -9.29 -3.04
C ALA A 306 -1.15 -10.56 -2.35
N GLY A 307 -1.65 -11.49 -3.14
CA GLY A 307 -2.17 -12.79 -2.67
C GLY A 307 -3.70 -12.91 -2.74
N GLY A 308 -4.40 -11.80 -2.95
CA GLY A 308 -5.86 -11.78 -3.21
C GLY A 308 -6.66 -12.57 -2.19
N TRP A 309 -7.28 -13.67 -2.63
CA TRP A 309 -8.14 -14.51 -1.78
C TRP A 309 -7.41 -15.64 -1.07
N ARG A 310 -6.07 -15.66 -1.05
CA ARG A 310 -5.31 -16.71 -0.35
C ARG A 310 -5.37 -16.53 1.17
N GLN A 311 -4.98 -17.57 1.90
CA GLN A 311 -4.93 -17.55 3.38
C GLN A 311 -3.96 -16.52 3.94
N ARG A 312 -2.93 -16.19 3.18
CA ARG A 312 -1.82 -15.33 3.57
C ARG A 312 -1.62 -14.28 2.48
N MET A 313 -1.51 -13.01 2.87
CA MET A 313 -1.37 -11.87 1.98
C MET A 313 -0.17 -11.03 2.42
N ALA A 314 0.50 -10.44 1.43
CA ALA A 314 1.50 -9.41 1.66
C ALA A 314 0.94 -8.08 1.20
N ILE A 315 1.04 -7.08 2.06
CA ILE A 315 0.66 -5.71 1.76
C ILE A 315 1.92 -4.87 1.73
N GLY A 316 2.12 -4.10 0.67
CA GLY A 316 3.19 -3.10 0.58
C GLY A 316 2.58 -1.71 0.50
N PHE A 317 3.16 -0.73 1.18
CA PHE A 317 2.75 0.65 1.02
C PHE A 317 3.96 1.58 0.86
N PRO A 318 4.50 1.71 -0.37
CA PRO A 318 5.58 2.64 -0.66
C PRO A 318 5.08 4.07 -0.53
N LEU A 319 5.73 4.83 0.34
CA LEU A 319 5.47 6.23 0.59
C LEU A 319 6.70 7.06 0.24
N PRO A 320 6.54 8.32 -0.20
CA PRO A 320 7.64 9.26 -0.36
C PRO A 320 8.52 9.34 0.89
N GLY A 321 9.83 9.29 0.69
CA GLY A 321 10.82 9.49 1.73
C GLY A 321 11.07 10.96 2.01
N THR A 322 12.19 11.26 2.67
CA THR A 322 12.56 12.65 2.98
C THR A 322 13.19 13.40 1.82
N LYS A 323 13.63 12.67 0.78
CA LYS A 323 14.26 13.21 -0.43
C LYS A 323 13.59 12.65 -1.67
N VAL A 324 13.70 13.38 -2.78
CA VAL A 324 13.15 12.96 -4.07
C VAL A 324 13.63 11.58 -4.53
N THR A 325 14.83 11.16 -4.14
CA THR A 325 15.39 9.85 -4.51
C THR A 325 15.06 8.72 -3.53
N GLU A 326 14.21 8.97 -2.53
CA GLU A 326 13.97 8.06 -1.42
C GLU A 326 12.46 7.77 -1.27
N SER A 327 12.17 6.55 -0.84
CA SER A 327 10.86 6.12 -0.36
C SER A 327 11.02 5.30 0.92
N MET A 328 9.91 5.09 1.60
CA MET A 328 9.81 4.19 2.72
C MET A 328 8.58 3.32 2.53
N THR A 329 8.77 2.01 2.52
CA THR A 329 7.70 1.03 2.32
C THR A 329 7.42 0.30 3.61
N GLU A 330 6.17 0.36 4.06
CA GLU A 330 5.68 -0.55 5.08
C GLU A 330 5.21 -1.85 4.42
N GLN A 331 5.84 -2.98 4.76
CA GLN A 331 5.38 -4.31 4.40
C GLN A 331 4.64 -4.94 5.58
N ARG A 332 3.41 -5.39 5.34
CA ARG A 332 2.59 -6.11 6.31
C ARG A 332 2.29 -7.52 5.81
N ILE A 333 2.39 -8.50 6.70
CA ILE A 333 1.91 -9.85 6.45
C ILE A 333 0.61 -10.04 7.19
N VAL A 334 -0.41 -10.41 6.45
CA VAL A 334 -1.80 -10.52 6.92
C VAL A 334 -2.30 -11.93 6.65
N VAL A 335 -2.98 -12.52 7.62
CA VAL A 335 -3.48 -13.89 7.54
C VAL A 335 -4.96 -13.96 7.92
N ARG A 336 -5.69 -14.92 7.35
CA ARG A 336 -7.14 -15.10 7.62
C ARG A 336 -7.43 -15.94 8.86
N THR A 337 -6.42 -16.58 9.42
CA THR A 337 -6.53 -17.37 10.64
C THR A 337 -5.93 -16.60 11.82
N PRO A 338 -6.38 -16.85 13.06
CA PRO A 338 -5.67 -16.39 14.23
C PRO A 338 -4.19 -16.76 14.16
N ILE A 339 -3.32 -15.91 14.70
CA ILE A 339 -1.88 -16.18 14.69
C ILE A 339 -1.62 -17.47 15.48
N PRO A 340 -0.98 -18.48 14.86
CA PRO A 340 -0.82 -19.79 15.50
C PRO A 340 0.09 -19.69 16.73
N GLU A 341 -0.30 -20.40 17.79
CA GLU A 341 0.55 -20.63 18.97
C GLU A 341 1.60 -21.72 18.71
N ASP A 342 1.32 -22.63 17.77
CA ASP A 342 2.25 -23.67 17.35
C ASP A 342 3.50 -23.08 16.70
N ALA A 343 4.66 -23.55 17.15
CA ALA A 343 5.95 -22.99 16.72
C ALA A 343 6.26 -23.29 15.26
N GLN A 344 5.82 -24.43 14.73
CA GLN A 344 6.07 -24.82 13.34
C GLN A 344 5.20 -24.01 12.39
N GLU A 345 3.89 -23.90 12.66
CA GLU A 345 2.98 -23.08 11.86
C GLU A 345 3.38 -21.60 11.89
N ARG A 346 3.84 -21.10 13.04
CA ARG A 346 4.37 -19.75 13.17
C ARG A 346 5.65 -19.56 12.36
N HIS A 347 6.55 -20.54 12.38
CA HIS A 347 7.79 -20.48 11.59
C HIS A 347 7.51 -20.41 10.09
N GLU A 348 6.48 -21.09 9.57
CA GLU A 348 6.09 -20.96 8.16
C GLU A 348 5.62 -19.55 7.78
N LEU A 349 4.96 -18.84 8.71
CA LEU A 349 4.60 -17.43 8.50
C LEU A 349 5.83 -16.52 8.53
N GLU A 350 6.83 -16.84 9.36
CA GLU A 350 8.11 -16.14 9.40
C GLU A 350 8.90 -16.32 8.10
N VAL A 351 8.98 -17.55 7.59
CA VAL A 351 9.58 -17.88 6.28
C VAL A 351 8.89 -17.11 5.16
N MET A 352 7.55 -17.11 5.13
CA MET A 352 6.81 -16.33 4.13
C MET A 352 7.11 -14.83 4.22
N ARG A 353 7.09 -14.28 5.44
CA ARG A 353 7.39 -12.87 5.69
C ARG A 353 8.79 -12.52 5.19
N ASP A 354 9.77 -13.36 5.49
CA ASP A 354 11.17 -13.14 5.10
C ASP A 354 11.33 -13.29 3.59
N TRP A 355 10.66 -14.26 2.95
CA TRP A 355 10.64 -14.40 1.50
C TRP A 355 10.06 -13.16 0.79
N PHE A 356 8.92 -12.63 1.25
CA PHE A 356 8.36 -11.40 0.67
C PHE A 356 9.28 -10.20 0.86
N TYR A 357 9.94 -10.10 2.01
CA TYR A 357 10.95 -9.07 2.25
C TYR A 357 12.13 -9.23 1.28
N ASP A 358 12.66 -10.43 1.10
CA ASP A 358 13.83 -10.68 0.26
C ASP A 358 13.53 -10.44 -1.23
N VAL A 359 12.34 -10.81 -1.71
CA VAL A 359 11.91 -10.49 -3.09
C VAL A 359 11.78 -8.97 -3.26
N THR A 360 10.98 -8.31 -2.41
CA THR A 360 10.72 -6.87 -2.55
C THR A 360 11.99 -6.04 -2.34
N TYR A 361 12.69 -6.24 -1.22
CA TYR A 361 13.86 -5.43 -0.91
C TYR A 361 15.09 -5.93 -1.66
N GLY A 362 15.39 -7.23 -1.57
CA GLY A 362 16.63 -7.84 -2.05
C GLY A 362 16.73 -7.93 -3.57
N GLU A 363 15.61 -7.97 -4.28
CA GLU A 363 15.59 -8.01 -5.75
C GLU A 363 15.06 -6.71 -6.36
N ASP A 364 13.82 -6.31 -6.03
CA ASP A 364 13.19 -5.14 -6.66
C ASP A 364 13.86 -3.83 -6.25
N TYR A 365 14.00 -3.55 -4.96
CA TYR A 365 14.53 -2.25 -4.52
C TYR A 365 16.03 -2.13 -4.78
N ILE A 366 16.80 -3.21 -4.68
CA ILE A 366 18.20 -3.22 -5.13
C ILE A 366 18.31 -2.82 -6.61
N THR A 367 17.44 -3.36 -7.46
CA THR A 367 17.38 -2.98 -8.88
C THR A 367 16.92 -1.53 -9.05
N GLY A 368 15.89 -1.12 -8.29
CA GLY A 368 15.35 0.24 -8.28
C GLY A 368 16.37 1.31 -7.86
N TYR A 369 17.28 1.01 -6.93
CA TYR A 369 18.41 1.90 -6.63
C TYR A 369 19.38 2.03 -7.82
N GLY A 370 19.57 0.96 -8.58
CA GLY A 370 20.28 0.98 -9.85
C GLY A 370 19.59 1.88 -10.89
N VAL A 371 18.26 1.77 -11.01
CA VAL A 371 17.43 2.64 -11.86
C VAL A 371 17.59 4.10 -11.43
N GLN A 372 17.44 4.41 -10.13
CA GLN A 372 17.60 5.76 -9.59
C GLN A 372 18.97 6.37 -9.91
N LYS A 373 20.03 5.55 -9.84
CA LYS A 373 21.38 5.96 -10.24
C LYS A 373 21.50 6.22 -11.75
N GLY A 374 20.78 5.47 -12.58
CA GLY A 374 20.71 5.71 -14.02
C GLY A 374 19.96 6.99 -14.37
N VAL A 375 18.80 7.20 -13.73
CA VAL A 375 17.97 8.41 -13.85
C VAL A 375 18.80 9.66 -13.53
N SER A 376 19.58 9.66 -12.45
CA SER A 376 20.35 10.84 -12.00
C SER A 376 21.43 11.33 -12.98
N VAL A 377 21.84 10.50 -13.95
CA VAL A 377 22.82 10.86 -14.99
C VAL A 377 22.20 10.96 -16.38
N THR A 378 20.89 10.78 -16.51
CA THR A 378 20.16 10.79 -17.80
C THR A 378 19.08 11.87 -17.87
N GLY A 379 19.16 12.91 -17.03
CA GLY A 379 18.26 14.08 -17.09
C GLY A 379 18.12 14.68 -18.48
N GLY A 380 16.93 15.20 -18.79
CA GLY A 380 16.53 15.64 -20.13
C GLY A 380 16.29 14.52 -21.15
N LYS A 381 16.24 13.25 -20.71
CA LYS A 381 15.79 12.09 -21.49
C LYS A 381 14.42 11.60 -21.01
N THR A 382 13.91 10.59 -21.70
CA THR A 382 12.64 9.94 -21.40
C THR A 382 12.88 8.46 -21.11
N GLN A 383 12.09 7.90 -20.21
CA GLN A 383 11.89 6.45 -20.08
C GLN A 383 10.65 6.08 -20.89
N ILE A 384 10.61 4.84 -21.39
CA ILE A 384 9.48 4.33 -22.17
C ILE A 384 8.89 3.11 -21.48
N PHE A 385 7.58 3.16 -21.24
CA PHE A 385 6.79 2.01 -20.83
C PHE A 385 6.12 1.39 -22.04
N GLY A 386 6.34 0.09 -22.20
CA GLY A 386 5.81 -0.72 -23.27
C GLY A 386 4.29 -0.82 -23.22
N ARG A 387 3.70 -1.25 -24.34
CA ARG A 387 2.26 -1.57 -24.39
C ARG A 387 1.89 -2.66 -23.39
N ASN A 388 2.82 -3.56 -23.05
CA ASN A 388 2.63 -4.64 -22.08
C ASN A 388 2.68 -4.19 -20.61
N GLU A 389 2.83 -2.90 -20.33
CA GLU A 389 2.89 -2.34 -18.96
C GLU A 389 1.70 -1.41 -18.68
N PRO A 390 0.44 -1.83 -18.92
CA PRO A 390 -0.72 -0.95 -18.80
C PRO A 390 -0.92 -0.40 -17.37
N GLY A 391 -0.53 -1.16 -16.33
CA GLY A 391 -0.61 -0.69 -14.94
C GLY A 391 0.33 0.47 -14.66
N VAL A 392 1.59 0.35 -15.09
CA VAL A 392 2.57 1.45 -14.97
C VAL A 392 2.08 2.72 -15.70
N GLN A 393 1.57 2.55 -16.93
CA GLN A 393 1.00 3.68 -17.67
C GLN A 393 -0.22 4.30 -16.98
N HIS A 394 -1.08 3.47 -16.40
CA HIS A 394 -2.28 3.93 -15.68
C HIS A 394 -1.90 4.73 -14.43
N ALA A 395 -0.94 4.26 -13.63
CA ALA A 395 -0.43 4.97 -12.46
C ALA A 395 0.12 6.36 -12.82
N HIS A 396 0.98 6.46 -13.85
CA HIS A 396 1.54 7.74 -14.30
C HIS A 396 0.46 8.70 -14.83
N ARG A 397 -0.52 8.20 -15.61
CA ARG A 397 -1.67 9.01 -16.04
C ARG A 397 -2.50 9.50 -14.85
N THR A 398 -2.67 8.67 -13.83
CA THR A 398 -3.39 9.01 -12.60
C THR A 398 -2.64 10.06 -11.78
N ILE A 399 -1.31 9.95 -11.64
CA ILE A 399 -0.45 10.98 -11.01
C ILE A 399 -0.64 12.31 -11.74
N ASN A 400 -0.49 12.33 -13.05
CA ASN A 400 -0.62 13.54 -13.86
C ASN A 400 -2.01 14.18 -13.69
N ARG A 401 -3.07 13.37 -13.82
CA ARG A 401 -4.45 13.84 -13.65
C ARG A 401 -4.69 14.44 -12.27
N LEU A 402 -4.30 13.75 -11.19
CA LEU A 402 -4.52 14.23 -9.82
C LEU A 402 -3.67 15.45 -9.48
N MET A 403 -2.45 15.56 -10.01
CA MET A 403 -1.63 16.77 -9.89
C MET A 403 -2.32 17.97 -10.53
N HIS A 404 -2.94 17.79 -11.71
CA HIS A 404 -3.71 18.83 -12.38
C HIS A 404 -5.01 19.19 -11.64
N GLU A 405 -5.79 18.19 -11.21
CA GLU A 405 -7.05 18.41 -10.48
C GLU A 405 -6.83 19.11 -9.13
N ASN A 406 -5.74 18.77 -8.42
CA ASN A 406 -5.38 19.38 -7.14
C ASN A 406 -4.45 20.59 -7.27
N HIS A 407 -4.15 21.06 -8.48
CA HIS A 407 -3.16 22.09 -8.72
C HIS A 407 -3.45 23.39 -7.93
N ARG A 408 -2.40 23.97 -7.37
CA ARG A 408 -2.45 25.24 -6.63
C ARG A 408 -1.29 26.11 -7.08
N GLU A 409 -1.52 27.43 -7.12
CA GLU A 409 -0.49 28.40 -7.47
C GLU A 409 0.77 28.20 -6.62
N GLY A 410 1.93 28.14 -7.28
CA GLY A 410 3.23 27.92 -6.64
C GLY A 410 3.72 26.48 -6.61
N TYR A 411 2.93 25.50 -7.06
CA TYR A 411 3.38 24.11 -7.20
C TYR A 411 3.59 23.74 -8.69
N PRO A 412 4.74 23.16 -9.07
CA PRO A 412 4.94 22.68 -10.43
C PRO A 412 4.06 21.47 -10.74
N LEU A 413 3.80 21.28 -12.03
CA LEU A 413 3.10 20.11 -12.57
C LEU A 413 4.09 19.16 -13.23
N PRO A 414 3.78 17.85 -13.31
CA PRO A 414 4.62 16.89 -14.03
C PRO A 414 4.85 17.33 -15.48
N ARG A 415 6.06 17.08 -15.99
CA ARG A 415 6.34 17.24 -17.42
C ARG A 415 5.65 16.11 -18.16
N VAL A 416 4.88 16.43 -19.20
CA VAL A 416 4.15 15.44 -20.01
C VAL A 416 4.57 15.57 -21.47
N ILE A 417 4.67 14.44 -22.17
CA ILE A 417 4.93 14.39 -23.60
C ILE A 417 3.58 14.21 -24.31
N GLU A 418 3.19 15.22 -25.10
CA GLU A 418 2.01 15.12 -25.96
C GLU A 418 2.36 14.30 -27.20
N HIS A 419 1.56 13.26 -27.48
CA HIS A 419 1.69 12.40 -28.65
C HIS A 419 0.58 12.66 -29.68
#